data_AF-A0A558DNG2-F1
#
_entry.id   AF-A0A558DNG2-F1
#
_cell.length_a   1.000
_cell.length_b   1.000
_cell.length_c   1.000
_cell.angle_alpha   90.00
_cell.angle_beta   90.00
_cell.angle_gamma   90.00
#
_symmetry.space_group_name_H-M   'P 1'
#
loop_
_entity.id
_entity.type
_entity.pdbx_description
1 polymer ?
#
loop_
_entity_poly.entity_id
_entity_poly.type
_entity_poly.pdbx_seq_one_letter_code
_entity_poly.pdbx_strand_id
1 'polypeptide(L)'
;MSEKKKQPIVSSSHLVSEKSTELSELEYGLIIAGNAFNRWIERCMTASGMPDLNPTDILILHNVNHRGRAKKVADICFNLNIEDTHTATYSLRKLSKLELVETERQGKENFFSTTVKGEALCLRYKEIREDCLVDSLGILGAGNQEIGELAKVLRSLSGLYDQAARAASSL
;
A
#
# COMPACT_ATOMS: atom_id res chain seq x y z
N MET A 1 -15.58 13.12 -42.30
CA MET A 1 -15.61 12.07 -41.25
C MET A 1 -15.18 12.72 -39.95
N SER A 2 -16.11 12.91 -39.02
CA SER A 2 -15.80 13.43 -37.68
C SER A 2 -15.08 12.34 -36.91
N GLU A 3 -13.83 12.58 -36.51
CA GLU A 3 -13.14 11.73 -35.54
C GLU A 3 -14.01 11.66 -34.29
N LYS A 4 -14.55 10.46 -33.99
CA LYS A 4 -15.18 10.19 -32.71
C LYS A 4 -14.11 10.40 -31.64
N LYS A 5 -14.12 11.56 -30.98
CA LYS A 5 -13.32 11.85 -29.79
C LYS A 5 -13.61 10.72 -28.80
N LYS A 6 -12.62 9.86 -28.55
CA LYS A 6 -12.75 8.69 -27.68
C LYS A 6 -13.20 9.21 -26.32
N GLN A 7 -14.39 8.79 -25.86
CA GLN A 7 -14.88 9.24 -24.56
C GLN A 7 -13.94 8.70 -23.48
N PRO A 8 -13.41 9.56 -22.60
CA PRO A 8 -12.43 9.13 -21.63
C PRO A 8 -13.06 8.27 -20.54
N ILE A 9 -12.32 7.27 -20.07
CA ILE A 9 -12.76 6.34 -19.02
C ILE A 9 -12.40 6.94 -17.66
N VAL A 10 -13.35 7.64 -17.04
CA VAL A 10 -13.12 8.40 -15.79
C VAL A 10 -14.20 8.11 -14.74
N SER A 11 -13.86 8.24 -13.45
CA SER A 11 -14.85 8.20 -12.35
C SER A 11 -15.72 9.44 -12.29
N SER A 12 -15.11 10.60 -12.54
CA SER A 12 -15.70 11.91 -12.30
C SER A 12 -15.58 12.77 -13.54
N SER A 13 -16.62 12.79 -14.36
CA SER A 13 -16.65 13.54 -15.63
C SER A 13 -16.41 15.04 -15.47
N HIS A 14 -16.73 15.61 -14.30
CA HIS A 14 -16.52 17.03 -13.98
C HIS A 14 -15.06 17.37 -13.63
N LEU A 15 -14.20 16.38 -13.40
CA LEU A 15 -12.76 16.57 -13.15
C LEU A 15 -11.92 16.38 -14.42
N VAL A 16 -12.56 16.02 -15.55
CA VAL A 16 -11.86 15.87 -16.83
C VAL A 16 -11.30 17.22 -17.24
N SER A 17 -9.99 17.35 -17.15
CA SER A 17 -9.29 18.55 -17.54
C SER A 17 -9.09 18.55 -19.05
N GLU A 18 -9.43 19.66 -19.71
CA GLU A 18 -9.07 19.89 -21.12
C GLU A 18 -7.54 19.90 -21.32
N LYS A 19 -6.77 20.12 -20.24
CA LYS A 19 -5.30 20.15 -20.26
C LYS A 19 -4.66 18.77 -20.12
N SER A 20 -5.37 17.80 -19.53
CA SER A 20 -4.91 16.41 -19.46
C SER A 20 -6.09 15.51 -19.12
N THR A 21 -6.58 14.80 -20.12
CA THR A 21 -7.66 13.82 -19.96
C THR A 21 -7.11 12.48 -19.45
N GLU A 22 -5.87 12.15 -19.85
CA GLU A 22 -5.14 10.94 -19.49
C GLU A 22 -4.84 10.88 -17.99
N LEU A 23 -4.60 12.03 -17.34
CA LEU A 23 -4.43 12.08 -15.88
C LEU A 23 -5.71 11.65 -15.16
N SER A 24 -6.88 12.08 -15.64
CA SER A 24 -8.17 11.68 -15.05
C SER A 24 -8.45 10.19 -15.25
N GLU A 25 -8.05 9.60 -16.40
CA GLU A 25 -8.16 8.16 -16.62
C GLU A 25 -7.21 7.39 -15.68
N LEU A 26 -5.99 7.89 -15.48
CA LEU A 26 -5.03 7.30 -14.56
C LEU A 26 -5.54 7.35 -13.12
N GLU A 27 -6.07 8.49 -12.67
CA GLU A 27 -6.65 8.65 -11.33
C GLU A 27 -7.82 7.69 -11.11
N TYR A 28 -8.65 7.49 -12.12
CA TYR A 28 -9.70 6.48 -12.04
C TYR A 28 -9.14 5.07 -11.93
N GLY A 29 -8.10 4.75 -12.70
CA GLY A 29 -7.35 3.51 -12.59
C GLY A 29 -6.78 3.30 -11.18
N LEU A 30 -6.18 4.33 -10.58
CA LEU A 30 -5.66 4.29 -9.21
C LEU A 30 -6.75 3.99 -8.18
N ILE A 31 -7.94 4.57 -8.32
CA ILE A 31 -9.06 4.32 -7.41
C ILE A 31 -9.48 2.85 -7.47
N ILE A 32 -9.71 2.31 -8.66
CA ILE A 32 -10.16 0.92 -8.83
C ILE A 32 -9.06 -0.06 -8.40
N ALA A 33 -7.83 0.16 -8.86
CA ALA A 33 -6.69 -0.67 -8.53
C ALA A 33 -6.37 -0.64 -7.03
N GLY A 34 -6.42 0.53 -6.39
CA GLY A 34 -6.24 0.69 -4.94
C GLY A 34 -7.30 -0.08 -4.15
N ASN A 35 -8.57 0.04 -4.54
CA ASN A 35 -9.65 -0.73 -3.90
C ASN A 35 -9.49 -2.24 -4.09
N ALA A 36 -9.09 -2.69 -5.29
CA ALA A 36 -8.83 -4.10 -5.56
C ALA A 36 -7.61 -4.62 -4.76
N PHE A 37 -6.54 -3.82 -4.68
CA PHE A 37 -5.34 -4.15 -3.91
C PHE A 37 -5.63 -4.26 -2.42
N ASN A 38 -6.37 -3.31 -1.84
CA ASN A 38 -6.76 -3.38 -0.41
C ASN A 38 -7.56 -4.65 -0.11
N ARG A 39 -8.54 -4.99 -0.95
CA ARG A 39 -9.27 -6.27 -0.80
C ARG A 39 -8.35 -7.47 -0.94
N TRP A 40 -7.41 -7.45 -1.89
CA TRP A 40 -6.47 -8.54 -2.08
C TRP A 40 -5.62 -8.79 -0.83
N ILE A 41 -5.00 -7.75 -0.26
CA ILE A 41 -4.12 -7.92 0.91
C ILE A 41 -4.89 -8.39 2.15
N GLU A 42 -6.11 -7.90 2.38
CA GLU A 42 -6.99 -8.39 3.46
C GLU A 42 -7.34 -9.87 3.29
N ARG A 43 -7.68 -10.30 2.06
CA ARG A 43 -8.02 -11.69 1.76
C ARG A 43 -6.81 -12.61 1.90
N CYS A 44 -5.65 -12.17 1.45
CA CYS A 44 -4.39 -12.88 1.61
C CYS A 44 -4.04 -13.05 3.09
N MET A 45 -4.19 -11.99 3.89
CA MET A 45 -3.96 -12.06 5.34
C MET A 45 -4.97 -12.96 6.06
N THR A 46 -6.25 -12.89 5.66
CA THR A 46 -7.28 -13.80 6.16
C THR A 46 -6.93 -15.25 5.89
N ALA A 47 -6.53 -15.58 4.65
CA ALA A 47 -6.09 -16.92 4.27
C ALA A 47 -4.82 -17.37 5.02
N SER A 48 -3.98 -16.41 5.42
CA SER A 48 -2.79 -16.66 6.27
C SER A 48 -3.14 -17.00 7.73
N GLY A 49 -4.43 -16.89 8.10
CA GLY A 49 -4.92 -17.21 9.43
C GLY A 49 -5.11 -16.01 10.35
N MET A 50 -5.12 -14.77 9.81
CA MET A 50 -5.31 -13.55 10.60
C MET A 50 -6.40 -12.64 10.00
N PRO A 51 -7.69 -12.90 10.25
CA PRO A 51 -8.80 -12.15 9.64
C PRO A 51 -8.99 -10.73 10.20
N ASP A 52 -8.48 -10.45 11.41
CA ASP A 52 -8.80 -9.22 12.13
C ASP A 52 -7.94 -8.01 11.74
N LEU A 53 -7.14 -8.08 10.68
CA LEU A 53 -6.25 -6.99 10.26
C LEU A 53 -6.83 -6.23 9.07
N ASN A 54 -6.83 -4.90 9.18
CA ASN A 54 -7.17 -4.02 8.07
C ASN A 54 -5.93 -3.77 7.17
N PRO A 55 -6.07 -3.10 6.00
CA PRO A 55 -4.98 -2.85 5.07
C PRO A 55 -3.77 -2.17 5.72
N THR A 56 -4.02 -1.15 6.54
CA THR A 56 -2.97 -0.38 7.22
C THR A 56 -2.22 -1.23 8.25
N ASP A 57 -2.93 -2.06 9.02
CA ASP A 57 -2.33 -2.99 9.97
C ASP A 57 -1.38 -3.97 9.25
N ILE A 58 -1.81 -4.50 8.11
CA ILE A 58 -1.06 -5.45 7.28
C ILE A 58 0.21 -4.80 6.72
N LEU A 59 0.08 -3.61 6.13
CA LEU A 59 1.22 -2.87 5.56
C LEU A 59 2.24 -2.50 6.63
N ILE A 60 1.78 -2.08 7.82
CA ILE A 60 2.66 -1.80 8.96
C ILE A 60 3.36 -3.06 9.44
N LEU A 61 2.66 -4.20 9.58
CA LEU A 61 3.28 -5.46 9.97
C LEU A 61 4.40 -5.86 9.01
N HIS A 62 4.15 -5.80 7.69
CA HIS A 62 5.17 -6.09 6.69
C HIS A 62 6.35 -5.11 6.74
N ASN A 63 6.09 -3.82 6.97
CA ASN A 63 7.14 -2.82 7.11
C ASN A 63 8.01 -3.08 8.36
N VAL A 64 7.39 -3.39 9.50
CA VAL A 64 8.11 -3.76 10.72
C VAL A 64 8.96 -5.02 10.50
N ASN A 65 8.43 -6.04 9.82
CA ASN A 65 9.16 -7.27 9.53
C ASN A 65 10.36 -7.06 8.58
N HIS A 66 10.31 -6.04 7.74
CA HIS A 66 11.33 -5.79 6.72
C HIS A 66 12.74 -5.61 7.33
N ARG A 67 13.68 -6.46 6.93
CA ARG A 67 15.11 -6.45 7.31
C ARG A 67 15.40 -6.69 8.81
N GLY A 68 14.46 -7.21 9.59
CA GLY A 68 14.69 -7.66 10.98
C GLY A 68 15.22 -6.58 11.95
N ARG A 69 15.15 -5.30 11.57
CA ARG A 69 15.59 -4.17 12.40
C ARG A 69 14.41 -3.51 13.08
N ALA A 70 14.60 -3.14 14.34
CA ALA A 70 13.63 -2.35 15.10
C ALA A 70 13.41 -0.98 14.44
N LYS A 71 12.17 -0.49 14.40
CA LYS A 71 11.78 0.76 13.73
C LYS A 71 10.99 1.67 14.65
N LYS A 72 11.14 2.98 14.48
CA LYS A 72 10.29 3.97 15.15
C LYS A 72 9.01 4.21 14.36
N VAL A 73 7.97 4.72 15.02
CA VAL A 73 6.71 5.11 14.37
C VAL A 73 6.96 6.09 13.22
N ALA A 74 7.82 7.09 13.43
CA ALA A 74 8.17 8.08 12.41
C ALA A 74 8.77 7.44 11.15
N ASP A 75 9.66 6.47 11.31
CA ASP A 75 10.27 5.76 10.18
C ASP A 75 9.24 4.91 9.42
N ILE A 76 8.30 4.30 10.14
CA ILE A 76 7.23 3.49 9.55
C ILE A 76 6.30 4.41 8.74
N CYS A 77 5.85 5.52 9.33
CA CYS A 77 5.02 6.51 8.65
C CYS A 77 5.69 7.05 7.39
N PHE A 78 6.97 7.41 7.48
CA PHE A 78 7.74 7.89 6.34
C PHE A 78 7.84 6.85 5.22
N ASN A 79 8.16 5.60 5.53
CA ASN A 79 8.32 4.56 4.51
C ASN A 79 7.01 4.15 3.83
N LEU A 80 5.88 4.29 4.51
CA LEU A 80 4.55 3.92 4.00
C LEU A 80 3.76 5.11 3.44
N ASN A 81 4.34 6.31 3.44
CA ASN A 81 3.66 7.57 3.12
C ASN A 81 2.35 7.76 3.92
N ILE A 82 2.40 7.49 5.23
CA ILE A 82 1.28 7.69 6.15
C ILE A 82 1.47 9.05 6.84
N GLU A 83 0.56 9.98 6.60
CA GLU A 83 0.58 11.30 7.24
C GLU A 83 0.09 11.25 8.70
N ASP A 84 -1.00 10.51 8.96
CA ASP A 84 -1.55 10.42 10.31
C ASP A 84 -0.81 9.41 11.19
N THR A 85 0.06 9.94 12.05
CA THR A 85 0.81 9.15 13.03
C THR A 85 -0.09 8.45 14.06
N HIS A 86 -1.30 8.98 14.31
CA HIS A 86 -2.25 8.35 15.24
C HIS A 86 -2.73 7.00 14.70
N THR A 87 -3.10 6.96 13.42
CA THR A 87 -3.47 5.72 12.72
C THR A 87 -2.36 4.67 12.82
N ALA A 88 -1.11 5.04 12.52
CA ALA A 88 0.02 4.10 12.61
C ALA A 88 0.24 3.59 14.05
N THR A 89 0.12 4.47 15.05
CA THR A 89 0.25 4.11 16.46
C THR A 89 -0.86 3.16 16.91
N TYR A 90 -2.09 3.35 16.42
CA TYR A 90 -3.21 2.47 16.71
C TYR A 90 -2.98 1.07 16.13
N SER A 91 -2.55 0.97 14.87
CA SER A 91 -2.18 -0.28 14.24
C SER A 91 -1.06 -1.00 14.99
N LEU A 92 0.02 -0.30 15.37
CA LEU A 92 1.11 -0.89 16.14
C LEU A 92 0.64 -1.42 17.50
N ARG A 93 -0.21 -0.67 18.21
CA ARG A 93 -0.83 -1.14 19.47
C ARG A 93 -1.66 -2.39 19.26
N LYS A 94 -2.43 -2.46 18.17
CA LYS A 94 -3.23 -3.64 17.83
C LYS A 94 -2.35 -4.84 17.50
N LEU A 95 -1.31 -4.65 16.69
CA LEU A 95 -0.34 -5.71 16.35
C LEU A 95 0.40 -6.23 17.58
N SER A 96 0.73 -5.36 18.55
CA SER A 96 1.30 -5.80 19.83
C SER A 96 0.33 -6.58 20.69
N LYS A 97 -0.95 -6.20 20.74
CA LYS A 97 -1.99 -6.99 21.44
C LYS A 97 -2.19 -8.37 20.82
N LEU A 98 -1.98 -8.51 19.51
CA LEU A 98 -2.02 -9.78 18.79
C LEU A 98 -0.71 -10.57 18.86
N GLU A 99 0.30 -10.04 19.57
CA GLU A 99 1.65 -10.62 19.74
C GLU A 99 2.41 -10.79 18.41
N LEU A 100 2.07 -10.00 17.38
CA LEU A 100 2.74 -10.01 16.08
C LEU A 100 3.95 -9.06 16.07
N VAL A 101 3.90 -8.03 16.91
CA VAL A 101 4.92 -6.99 17.03
C VAL A 101 5.24 -6.76 18.50
N GLU A 102 6.51 -6.78 18.87
CA GLU A 102 6.98 -6.37 20.18
C GLU A 102 7.43 -4.91 20.18
N THR A 103 7.39 -4.29 21.35
CA THR A 103 7.84 -2.91 21.54
C THR A 103 8.91 -2.84 22.60
N GLU A 104 9.98 -2.11 22.30
CA GLU A 104 11.08 -1.83 23.21
C GLU A 104 11.19 -0.32 23.39
N ARG A 105 11.26 0.14 24.63
CA ARG A 105 11.50 1.56 24.92
C ARG A 105 13.00 1.82 24.98
N GLN A 106 13.49 2.64 24.06
CA GLN A 106 14.87 3.10 24.06
C GLN A 106 14.89 4.62 24.28
N GLY A 107 15.25 5.02 25.50
CA GLY A 107 15.20 6.42 25.93
C GLY A 107 13.78 6.99 25.93
N LYS A 108 13.54 8.01 25.08
CA LYS A 108 12.24 8.68 24.95
C LYS A 108 11.35 8.11 23.84
N GLU A 109 11.84 7.14 23.07
CA GLU A 109 11.15 6.62 21.90
C GLU A 109 10.84 5.13 22.04
N ASN A 110 9.76 4.70 21.39
CA ASN A 110 9.38 3.30 21.27
C ASN A 110 9.86 2.77 19.92
N PHE A 111 10.54 1.64 19.97
CA PHE A 111 10.94 0.86 18.81
C PHE A 111 10.05 -0.36 18.71
N PHE A 112 9.80 -0.80 17.48
CA PHE A 112 8.93 -1.92 17.15
C PHE A 112 9.69 -2.94 16.32
N SER A 113 9.59 -4.20 16.72
CA SER A 113 10.19 -5.36 16.04
C SER A 113 9.13 -6.43 15.84
N THR A 114 9.28 -7.25 14.82
CA THR A 114 8.36 -8.37 14.58
C THR A 114 8.72 -9.53 15.49
N THR A 115 7.72 -10.17 16.09
CA THR A 115 7.94 -11.38 16.90
C THR A 115 8.10 -12.61 16.00
N VAL A 116 8.53 -13.74 16.56
CA VAL A 116 8.56 -15.04 15.83
C VAL A 116 7.19 -15.39 15.23
N LYS A 117 6.10 -15.09 15.97
CA LYS A 117 4.71 -15.29 15.50
C LYS A 117 4.39 -14.37 14.32
N GLY A 118 4.79 -13.10 14.38
CA GLY A 118 4.59 -12.15 13.30
C GLY A 118 5.40 -12.48 12.05
N GLU A 119 6.63 -12.99 12.21
CA GLU A 119 7.49 -13.42 11.11
C GLU A 119 6.89 -14.65 10.41
N ALA A 120 6.47 -15.66 11.19
CA ALA A 120 5.79 -16.84 10.66
C ALA A 120 4.51 -16.48 9.89
N LEU A 121 3.72 -15.51 10.39
CA LEU A 121 2.55 -15.01 9.67
C LEU A 121 2.93 -14.32 8.35
N CYS A 122 4.01 -13.52 8.33
CA CYS A 122 4.51 -12.89 7.10
C CYS A 122 5.01 -13.92 6.08
N LEU A 123 5.64 -15.01 6.52
CA LEU A 123 6.08 -16.10 5.66
C LEU A 123 4.89 -16.83 5.05
N ARG A 124 3.88 -17.19 5.86
CA ARG A 124 2.66 -17.82 5.36
C ARG A 124 1.90 -16.91 4.38
N TYR A 125 1.86 -15.61 4.65
CA TYR A 125 1.32 -14.64 3.70
C TYR A 125 2.04 -14.66 2.36
N LYS A 126 3.38 -14.77 2.39
CA LYS A 126 4.19 -14.87 1.17
C LYS A 126 3.82 -16.12 0.36
N GLU A 127 3.73 -17.28 1.01
CA GLU A 127 3.36 -18.56 0.35
C GLU A 127 2.01 -18.44 -0.36
N ILE A 128 0.97 -17.94 0.34
CA ILE A 128 -0.36 -17.76 -0.25
C ILE A 128 -0.34 -16.78 -1.41
N ARG A 129 0.44 -15.70 -1.29
CA ARG A 129 0.61 -14.73 -2.37
C ARG A 129 1.28 -15.36 -3.59
N GLU A 130 2.26 -16.22 -3.39
CA GLU A 130 2.94 -16.94 -4.47
C GLU A 130 1.94 -17.84 -5.21
N ASP A 131 1.24 -18.71 -4.48
CA ASP A 131 0.28 -19.66 -5.04
C ASP A 131 -0.90 -19.00 -5.76
N CYS A 132 -1.45 -17.91 -5.21
CA CYS A 132 -2.70 -17.33 -5.71
C CYS A 132 -2.47 -16.26 -6.78
N LEU A 133 -1.43 -15.43 -6.63
CA LEU A 133 -1.25 -14.24 -7.46
C LEU A 133 -0.01 -14.33 -8.36
N VAL A 134 1.14 -14.73 -7.82
CA VAL A 134 2.40 -14.72 -8.58
C VAL A 134 2.35 -15.77 -9.69
N ASP A 135 1.91 -16.98 -9.38
CA ASP A 135 1.80 -18.06 -10.37
C ASP A 135 0.77 -17.73 -11.46
N SER A 136 -0.38 -17.18 -11.05
CA SER A 136 -1.42 -16.68 -11.98
C SER A 136 -0.90 -15.59 -12.92
N LEU A 137 -0.05 -14.69 -12.43
CA LEU A 137 0.58 -13.63 -13.23
C LEU A 137 1.57 -14.21 -14.26
N GLY A 138 2.34 -15.23 -13.88
CA GLY A 138 3.24 -15.93 -14.78
C GLY A 138 2.51 -16.60 -15.94
N ILE A 139 1.31 -17.13 -15.70
CA ILE A 139 0.47 -17.78 -16.72
C ILE A 139 -0.13 -16.75 -17.70
N LEU A 140 -0.50 -15.56 -17.22
CA LEU A 140 -1.13 -14.51 -18.03
C LEU A 140 -0.15 -13.75 -18.95
N GLY A 141 1.15 -14.02 -18.86
CA GLY A 141 2.16 -13.42 -19.75
C GLY A 141 2.37 -11.92 -19.54
N ALA A 142 1.89 -11.34 -18.44
CA ALA A 142 2.26 -9.98 -18.06
C ALA A 142 3.75 -9.97 -17.72
N GLY A 143 4.55 -9.24 -18.51
CA GLY A 143 5.99 -9.21 -18.32
C GLY A 143 6.34 -8.49 -17.02
N ASN A 144 7.19 -9.13 -16.21
CA ASN A 144 7.77 -8.50 -15.02
C ASN A 144 8.42 -7.14 -15.32
N GLN A 145 8.84 -6.91 -16.58
CA GLN A 145 9.35 -5.63 -17.03
C GLN A 145 8.28 -4.54 -17.06
N GLU A 146 7.10 -4.77 -17.66
CA GLU A 146 6.04 -3.76 -17.68
C GLU A 146 5.55 -3.43 -16.26
N ILE A 147 5.45 -4.44 -15.40
CA ILE A 147 5.10 -4.25 -13.98
C ILE A 147 6.16 -3.37 -13.28
N GLY A 148 7.44 -3.62 -13.57
CA GLY A 148 8.56 -2.83 -13.05
C GLY A 148 8.50 -1.37 -13.49
N GLU A 149 8.21 -1.10 -14.76
CA GLU A 149 8.04 0.27 -15.27
C GLU A 149 6.81 0.95 -14.68
N LEU A 150 5.66 0.27 -14.62
CA LEU A 150 4.46 0.80 -13.96
C LEU A 150 4.73 1.15 -12.50
N ALA A 151 5.46 0.30 -11.77
CA ALA A 151 5.83 0.56 -10.39
C ALA A 151 6.72 1.82 -10.23
N LYS A 152 7.61 2.11 -11.20
CA LYS A 152 8.39 3.36 -11.19
C LYS A 152 7.48 4.57 -11.38
N VAL A 153 6.57 4.51 -12.36
CA VAL A 153 5.60 5.59 -12.62
C VAL A 153 4.74 5.88 -11.40
N LEU A 154 4.21 4.83 -10.74
CA LEU A 154 3.41 4.99 -9.52
C LEU A 154 4.18 5.69 -8.38
N ARG A 155 5.46 5.35 -8.18
CA ARG A 155 6.29 6.02 -7.17
C ARG A 155 6.54 7.49 -7.50
N SER A 156 6.80 7.80 -8.78
CA SER A 156 6.97 9.19 -9.23
C SER A 156 5.68 10.01 -9.05
N LEU A 157 4.52 9.42 -9.37
CA LEU A 157 3.23 10.06 -9.18
C LEU A 157 2.90 10.32 -7.71
N SER A 158 3.22 9.39 -6.81
CA SER A 158 3.05 9.61 -5.36
C SER A 158 3.73 10.90 -4.91
N GLY A 159 4.99 11.13 -5.30
CA GLY A 159 5.71 12.35 -4.93
C GLY A 159 5.16 13.62 -5.58
N LEU A 160 4.53 13.52 -6.76
CA LEU A 160 3.84 14.64 -7.39
C LEU A 160 2.54 14.99 -6.64
N TYR A 161 1.78 13.98 -6.21
CA TYR A 161 0.58 14.18 -5.41
C TYR A 161 0.91 14.82 -4.05
N ASP A 162 1.98 14.40 -3.38
CA ASP A 162 2.42 15.02 -2.12
C ASP A 162 2.74 16.52 -2.32
N GLN A 163 3.38 16.88 -3.43
CA GLN A 163 3.67 18.28 -3.77
C GLN A 163 2.39 19.06 -4.07
N ALA A 164 1.48 18.48 -4.86
CA ALA A 164 0.20 19.10 -5.20
C ALA A 164 -0.68 19.31 -3.95
N ALA A 165 -0.71 18.34 -3.03
CA ALA A 165 -1.46 18.44 -1.77
C ALA A 165 -0.94 19.56 -0.86
N ARG A 166 0.39 19.72 -0.76
CA ARG A 166 1.01 20.83 -0.03
C ARG A 166 0.67 22.18 -0.64
N ALA A 167 0.75 22.29 -1.96
CA ALA A 167 0.35 23.51 -2.67
C ALA A 167 -1.13 23.84 -2.42
N ALA A 168 -2.01 22.83 -2.48
CA ALA A 168 -3.44 23.01 -2.21
C ALA A 168 -3.73 23.43 -0.77
N SER A 169 -2.96 22.95 0.22
CA SER A 169 -3.11 23.35 1.63
C SER A 169 -2.65 24.79 1.92
N SER A 170 -1.93 25.43 0.98
CA SER A 170 -1.49 26.83 1.08
C SER A 170 -2.43 27.84 0.41
N LEU A 171 -3.51 27.36 -0.22
CA LEU A 171 -4.59 28.16 -0.80
C LEU A 171 -5.66 28.47 0.24
#